data_AF-A0A062XV59-F1
#
_entry.id   AF-A0A062XV59-F1
#
_cell.length_a   1.000
_cell.length_b   1.000
_cell.length_c   1.000
_cell.angle_alpha   90.00
_cell.angle_beta   90.00
_cell.angle_gamma   90.00
#
_symmetry.space_group_name_H-M   'P 1'
#
loop_
_entity.id
_entity.type
_entity.pdbx_description
1 polymer ?
#
loop_
_entity_poly.entity_id
_entity_poly.type
_entity_poly.pdbx_seq_one_letter_code
_entity_poly.pdbx_strand_id
1 'polypeptide(L)'
;MKLGGLALGLLAASALAQPATRVVDSLPFSLEGQWWFRTGHDPAWSSPFREKTHWQAIQVPGPWERQGFSGYNGHAWYRLTFQLPSRFSGESLGVDLGTLGDVDEVFLNGQRIGESGAFPPTYDPATLQRRIYRLPRASLRFGEFNELAVHVYNEWRFGGFLGPPPVLDRYERLLANQTARDVVFWVGATVLGVLALLHGLISLFYGGGREQWPWIGFLVSFGLYQVTYAGFGPSLFFSPGLAFRLNVVFLLLSVGLFPLVLATVFARPAPTLALVFASVMGVGSGFALLWRRAADL
;
A
#
# COMPACT_ATOMS: atom_id res chain seq x y z
N MET A 1 -62.94 -15.24 -4.85
CA MET A 1 -62.62 -14.62 -6.17
C MET A 1 -61.48 -13.63 -5.95
N LYS A 2 -60.41 -13.73 -6.77
CA LYS A 2 -59.13 -12.97 -6.76
C LYS A 2 -58.15 -13.34 -5.62
N LEU A 3 -57.09 -14.15 -5.80
CA LEU A 3 -55.91 -14.13 -6.69
C LEU A 3 -55.00 -12.91 -6.53
N GLY A 4 -53.71 -13.19 -6.27
CA GLY A 4 -52.55 -12.35 -6.61
C GLY A 4 -51.89 -11.67 -5.40
N GLY A 5 -50.61 -11.84 -5.10
CA GLY A 5 -49.56 -12.58 -5.78
C GLY A 5 -48.30 -12.64 -4.90
N LEU A 6 -47.63 -13.79 -4.91
CA LEU A 6 -46.29 -13.96 -4.39
C LEU A 6 -45.34 -13.10 -5.23
N ALA A 7 -44.74 -12.08 -4.61
CA ALA A 7 -43.58 -11.41 -5.18
C ALA A 7 -42.38 -12.36 -5.07
N LEU A 8 -42.12 -13.12 -6.13
CA LEU A 8 -40.82 -13.75 -6.35
C LEU A 8 -39.80 -12.62 -6.56
N GLY A 9 -38.97 -12.38 -5.54
CA GLY A 9 -37.72 -11.64 -5.72
C GLY A 9 -36.79 -12.45 -6.62
N LEU A 10 -36.65 -12.04 -7.87
CA LEU A 10 -35.55 -12.47 -8.73
C LEU A 10 -34.25 -11.95 -8.13
N LEU A 11 -33.55 -12.81 -7.37
CA LEU A 11 -32.10 -12.67 -7.19
C LEU A 11 -31.47 -12.87 -8.56
N ALA A 12 -31.09 -11.76 -9.20
CA ALA A 12 -30.21 -11.80 -10.35
C ALA A 12 -28.88 -12.42 -9.89
N ALA A 13 -28.70 -13.71 -10.18
CA ALA A 13 -27.38 -14.32 -10.14
C ALA A 13 -26.55 -13.62 -11.22
N SER A 14 -25.70 -12.68 -10.81
CA SER A 14 -24.64 -12.16 -11.66
C SER A 14 -23.80 -13.37 -12.08
N ALA A 15 -23.97 -13.82 -13.32
CA ALA A 15 -23.04 -14.78 -13.90
C ALA A 15 -21.65 -14.16 -13.76
N LEU A 16 -20.79 -14.78 -12.94
CA LEU A 16 -19.41 -14.34 -12.73
C LEU A 16 -18.70 -14.43 -14.08
N ALA A 17 -18.66 -13.32 -14.82
CA ALA A 17 -17.93 -13.22 -16.06
C ALA A 17 -16.47 -13.55 -15.76
N GLN A 18 -15.94 -14.56 -16.45
CA GLN A 18 -14.55 -14.94 -16.29
C GLN A 18 -13.67 -13.73 -16.66
N PRO A 19 -12.59 -13.44 -15.91
CA PRO A 19 -11.60 -12.43 -16.27
C PRO A 19 -11.19 -12.57 -17.74
N ALA A 20 -11.53 -11.54 -18.53
CA ALA A 20 -11.23 -11.53 -19.95
C ALA A 20 -9.73 -11.41 -20.19
N THR A 21 -9.23 -12.11 -21.20
CA THR A 21 -7.85 -11.94 -21.65
C THR A 21 -7.68 -10.58 -22.31
N ARG A 22 -6.55 -9.91 -22.03
CA ARG A 22 -6.34 -8.52 -22.42
C ARG A 22 -5.21 -8.38 -23.42
N VAL A 23 -5.39 -7.55 -24.45
CA VAL A 23 -4.33 -7.25 -25.42
C VAL A 23 -3.69 -5.92 -25.04
N VAL A 24 -2.37 -5.91 -24.87
CA VAL A 24 -1.62 -4.69 -24.54
C VAL A 24 -1.49 -3.84 -25.80
N ASP A 25 -2.37 -2.87 -25.99
CA ASP A 25 -2.37 -2.07 -27.22
C ASP A 25 -1.38 -0.90 -27.20
N SER A 26 -1.18 -0.26 -26.05
CA SER A 26 -0.26 0.85 -25.88
C SER A 26 0.33 0.85 -24.48
N LEU A 27 1.43 1.58 -24.27
CA LEU A 27 2.05 1.78 -22.96
C LEU A 27 1.93 3.28 -22.58
N PRO A 28 1.54 3.61 -21.33
CA PRO A 28 1.19 2.69 -20.25
C PRO A 28 -0.13 1.94 -20.49
N PHE A 29 -0.20 0.68 -20.03
CA PHE A 29 -1.39 -0.16 -20.12
C PHE A 29 -1.97 -0.43 -18.74
N SER A 30 -3.26 -0.16 -18.56
CA SER A 30 -3.95 -0.45 -17.30
C SER A 30 -4.20 -1.95 -17.13
N LEU A 31 -3.79 -2.48 -15.98
CA LEU A 31 -4.11 -3.83 -15.54
C LEU A 31 -5.33 -3.85 -14.60
N GLU A 32 -6.05 -2.73 -14.44
CA GLU A 32 -7.29 -2.63 -13.66
C GLU A 32 -8.42 -3.50 -14.22
N GLY A 33 -9.21 -4.13 -13.37
CA GLY A 33 -10.42 -4.85 -13.75
C GLY A 33 -10.52 -6.19 -13.03
N GLN A 34 -11.23 -7.13 -13.66
CA GLN A 34 -11.39 -8.46 -13.10
C GLN A 34 -10.10 -9.28 -13.26
N TRP A 35 -9.64 -9.87 -12.15
CA TRP A 35 -8.55 -10.83 -12.06
C TRP A 35 -9.08 -12.14 -11.50
N TRP A 36 -8.39 -13.24 -11.76
CA TRP A 36 -8.66 -14.50 -11.08
C TRP A 36 -8.15 -14.43 -9.65
N PHE A 37 -8.94 -14.91 -8.70
CA PHE A 37 -8.65 -14.86 -7.27
C PHE A 37 -8.96 -16.18 -6.58
N ARG A 38 -8.09 -16.56 -5.64
CA ARG A 38 -8.26 -17.73 -4.78
C ARG A 38 -7.56 -17.53 -3.44
N THR A 39 -8.26 -17.82 -2.35
CA THR A 39 -7.65 -17.86 -1.01
C THR A 39 -6.87 -19.15 -0.79
N GLY A 40 -5.79 -19.10 -0.03
CA GLY A 40 -4.89 -20.22 0.29
C GLY A 40 -3.44 -19.94 -0.08
N HIS A 41 -2.55 -20.88 0.26
CA HIS A 41 -1.10 -20.70 0.24
C HIS A 41 -0.36 -21.73 -0.64
N ASP A 42 -1.07 -22.44 -1.53
CA ASP A 42 -0.47 -23.51 -2.32
C ASP A 42 0.50 -22.93 -3.38
N PRO A 43 1.81 -23.24 -3.29
CA PRO A 43 2.81 -22.74 -4.22
C PRO A 43 2.59 -23.19 -5.66
N ALA A 44 1.82 -24.26 -5.91
CA ALA A 44 1.51 -24.74 -7.25
C ALA A 44 0.73 -23.69 -8.09
N TRP A 45 0.09 -22.73 -7.43
CA TRP A 45 -0.68 -21.66 -8.10
C TRP A 45 0.21 -20.57 -8.71
N SER A 46 1.53 -20.63 -8.50
CA SER A 46 2.52 -19.84 -9.25
C SER A 46 2.67 -20.28 -10.71
N SER A 47 2.41 -21.57 -11.02
CA SER A 47 2.58 -22.15 -12.35
C SER A 47 1.45 -21.74 -13.31
N PRO A 48 1.76 -21.53 -14.61
CA PRO A 48 0.73 -21.29 -15.62
C PRO A 48 -0.30 -22.43 -15.73
N PHE A 49 -1.54 -22.04 -16.08
CA PHE A 49 -2.81 -22.80 -16.10
C PHE A 49 -2.74 -24.34 -16.13
N ARG A 50 -2.97 -24.98 -14.98
CA ARG A 50 -3.40 -26.39 -14.89
C ARG A 50 -4.82 -26.58 -14.35
N GLU A 51 -5.31 -25.67 -13.51
CA GLU A 51 -6.64 -25.77 -12.89
C GLU A 51 -7.37 -24.43 -12.91
N LYS A 52 -8.65 -24.44 -13.31
CA LYS A 52 -9.57 -23.29 -13.21
C LYS A 52 -10.62 -23.47 -12.10
N THR A 53 -10.74 -24.66 -11.54
CA THR A 53 -11.63 -24.96 -10.41
C THR A 53 -11.21 -24.14 -9.19
N HIS A 54 -12.19 -23.67 -8.42
CA HIS A 54 -11.99 -22.88 -7.18
C HIS A 54 -11.36 -21.48 -7.34
N TRP A 55 -11.20 -20.98 -8.56
CA TRP A 55 -10.89 -19.59 -8.82
C TRP A 55 -12.18 -18.80 -9.07
N GLN A 56 -12.23 -17.58 -8.56
CA GLN A 56 -13.33 -16.64 -8.81
C GLN A 56 -12.79 -15.33 -9.37
N ALA A 57 -13.69 -14.50 -9.91
CA ALA A 57 -13.33 -13.15 -10.34
C ALA A 57 -13.25 -12.22 -9.12
N ILE A 58 -12.28 -11.31 -9.10
CA ILE A 58 -12.19 -10.21 -8.14
C ILE A 58 -11.82 -8.92 -8.88
N GLN A 59 -12.39 -7.79 -8.45
CA GLN A 59 -12.00 -6.48 -8.95
C GLN A 59 -10.66 -6.06 -8.34
N VAL A 60 -9.75 -5.63 -9.21
CA VAL A 60 -8.46 -5.04 -8.87
C VAL A 60 -8.40 -3.62 -9.46
N PRO A 61 -8.03 -2.58 -8.71
CA PRO A 61 -7.67 -2.61 -7.29
C PRO A 61 -8.90 -2.73 -6.38
N GLY A 62 -8.66 -3.09 -5.13
CA GLY A 62 -9.68 -3.16 -4.08
C GLY A 62 -9.31 -4.15 -2.98
N PRO A 63 -9.74 -3.90 -1.73
CA PRO A 63 -9.58 -4.86 -0.65
C PRO A 63 -10.48 -6.08 -0.87
N TRP A 64 -9.98 -7.30 -0.63
CA TRP A 64 -10.79 -8.50 -0.82
C TRP A 64 -11.95 -8.61 0.19
N GLU A 65 -11.84 -7.96 1.35
CA GLU A 65 -12.85 -7.97 2.40
C GLU A 65 -14.14 -7.29 1.96
N ARG A 66 -14.04 -6.30 1.07
CA ARG A 66 -15.19 -5.60 0.48
C ARG A 66 -15.77 -6.33 -0.74
N GLN A 67 -15.20 -7.48 -1.09
CA GLN A 67 -15.53 -8.26 -2.28
C GLN A 67 -15.96 -9.69 -1.94
N GLY A 68 -16.45 -9.91 -0.72
CA GLY A 68 -16.99 -11.18 -0.26
C GLY A 68 -16.12 -11.95 0.74
N PHE A 69 -14.92 -11.44 1.06
CA PHE A 69 -13.99 -12.09 2.01
C PHE A 69 -13.88 -11.31 3.33
N SER A 70 -15.01 -10.86 3.88
CA SER A 70 -15.03 -10.03 5.08
C SER A 70 -14.29 -10.71 6.24
N GLY A 71 -13.31 -10.02 6.82
CA GLY A 71 -12.51 -10.51 7.95
C GLY A 71 -11.51 -11.61 7.60
N TYR A 72 -11.28 -11.90 6.31
CA TYR A 72 -10.29 -12.88 5.89
C TYR A 72 -8.87 -12.34 6.05
N ASN A 73 -8.10 -13.01 6.91
CA ASN A 73 -6.66 -12.82 7.06
C ASN A 73 -5.95 -14.10 6.61
N GLY A 74 -4.85 -13.96 5.88
CA GLY A 74 -4.10 -15.11 5.36
C GLY A 74 -3.58 -14.88 3.95
N HIS A 75 -3.44 -15.98 3.23
CA HIS A 75 -2.84 -16.02 1.91
C HIS A 75 -3.90 -15.94 0.81
N ALA A 76 -3.63 -15.20 -0.24
CA ALA A 76 -4.48 -15.17 -1.43
C ALA A 76 -3.63 -15.01 -2.69
N TRP A 77 -4.14 -15.54 -3.78
CA TRP A 77 -3.51 -15.49 -5.09
C TRP A 77 -4.37 -14.73 -6.08
N TYR A 78 -3.71 -13.90 -6.86
CA TYR A 78 -4.27 -13.16 -7.99
C TYR A 78 -3.61 -13.62 -9.27
N ARG A 79 -4.37 -13.77 -10.36
CA ARG A 79 -3.84 -14.11 -11.68
C ARG A 79 -4.45 -13.27 -12.79
N LEU A 80 -3.61 -12.84 -13.72
CA LEU A 80 -4.00 -12.09 -14.91
C LEU A 80 -3.29 -12.63 -16.14
N THR A 81 -4.04 -12.84 -17.21
CA THR A 81 -3.49 -13.20 -18.53
C THR A 81 -3.59 -12.01 -19.47
N PHE A 82 -2.48 -11.69 -20.13
CA PHE A 82 -2.42 -10.62 -21.12
C PHE A 82 -1.59 -11.05 -22.33
N GLN A 83 -2.00 -10.62 -23.53
CA GLN A 83 -1.22 -10.75 -24.74
C GLN A 83 -0.26 -9.57 -24.85
N LEU A 84 1.02 -9.86 -25.09
CA LEU A 84 2.04 -8.83 -25.26
C LEU A 84 2.52 -8.81 -26.72
N PRO A 85 2.10 -7.83 -27.54
CA PRO A 85 2.49 -7.77 -28.95
C PRO A 85 4.01 -7.67 -29.17
N SER A 86 4.51 -8.27 -30.26
CA SER A 86 5.95 -8.32 -30.56
C SER A 86 6.61 -6.97 -30.78
N ARG A 87 5.83 -5.91 -31.06
CA ARG A 87 6.33 -4.53 -31.17
C ARG A 87 6.98 -4.00 -29.89
N PHE A 88 6.67 -4.58 -28.73
CA PHE A 88 7.28 -4.19 -27.45
C PHE A 88 8.55 -4.98 -27.12
N SER A 89 9.04 -5.85 -28.01
CA SER A 89 10.24 -6.68 -27.77
C SER A 89 11.53 -5.88 -27.55
N GLY A 90 11.59 -4.63 -28.01
CA GLY A 90 12.71 -3.73 -27.76
C GLY A 90 12.65 -2.99 -26.42
N GLU A 91 11.52 -3.04 -25.70
CA GLU A 91 11.27 -2.22 -24.52
C GLU A 91 11.70 -2.94 -23.23
N SER A 92 12.20 -2.18 -22.26
CA SER A 92 12.43 -2.66 -20.90
C SER A 92 11.14 -2.52 -20.10
N LEU A 93 10.40 -3.61 -19.91
CA LEU A 93 9.07 -3.57 -19.29
C LEU A 93 9.09 -3.82 -17.79
N GLY A 94 8.12 -3.24 -17.09
CA GLY A 94 7.87 -3.46 -15.67
C GLY A 94 6.39 -3.35 -15.34
N VAL A 95 6.03 -3.83 -14.16
CA VAL A 95 4.68 -3.66 -13.60
C VAL A 95 4.77 -2.81 -12.35
N ASP A 96 3.82 -1.89 -12.20
CA ASP A 96 3.53 -1.22 -10.96
C ASP A 96 2.21 -1.79 -10.43
N LEU A 97 2.26 -2.51 -9.32
CA LEU A 97 1.09 -3.10 -8.69
C LEU A 97 0.47 -2.19 -7.62
N GLY A 98 0.98 -0.98 -7.45
CA GLY A 98 0.56 -0.07 -6.40
C GLY A 98 1.03 -0.55 -5.03
N THR A 99 0.14 -0.52 -4.04
CA THR A 99 0.40 -0.98 -2.67
C THR A 99 -0.47 -2.19 -2.41
N LEU A 100 0.11 -3.27 -1.87
CA LEU A 100 -0.60 -4.51 -1.58
C LEU A 100 -0.71 -4.72 -0.06
N GLY A 101 -1.64 -5.58 0.35
CA GLY A 101 -1.72 -6.08 1.73
C GLY A 101 -0.39 -6.72 2.12
N ASP A 102 0.15 -6.24 3.24
CA ASP A 102 1.41 -6.60 3.91
C ASP A 102 2.55 -7.15 3.03
N VAL A 103 2.46 -8.39 2.57
CA VAL A 103 3.55 -9.12 1.90
C VAL A 103 3.09 -9.67 0.56
N ASP A 104 3.95 -9.61 -0.45
CA ASP A 104 3.68 -10.25 -1.74
C ASP A 104 4.92 -10.84 -2.40
N GLU A 105 4.67 -11.79 -3.30
CA GLU A 105 5.62 -12.25 -4.30
C GLU A 105 4.93 -12.38 -5.66
N VAL A 106 5.70 -12.13 -6.72
CA VAL A 106 5.18 -12.02 -8.08
C VAL A 106 5.90 -12.98 -9.00
N PHE A 107 5.12 -13.63 -9.86
CA PHE A 107 5.58 -14.58 -10.86
C PHE A 107 5.11 -14.16 -12.25
N LEU A 108 6.00 -14.30 -13.22
CA LEU A 108 5.71 -14.17 -14.64
C LEU A 108 5.91 -15.53 -15.29
N ASN A 109 4.85 -16.08 -15.88
CA ASN A 109 4.89 -17.38 -16.57
C ASN A 109 5.47 -18.52 -15.72
N GLY A 110 5.21 -18.52 -14.40
CA GLY A 110 5.74 -19.50 -13.46
C GLY A 110 7.12 -19.17 -12.88
N GLN A 111 7.82 -18.17 -13.39
CA GLN A 111 9.10 -17.73 -12.86
C GLN A 111 8.91 -16.57 -11.89
N ARG A 112 9.45 -16.69 -10.68
CA ARG A 112 9.44 -15.60 -9.70
C ARG A 112 10.26 -14.41 -10.20
N ILE A 113 9.69 -13.21 -10.12
CA ILE A 113 10.31 -11.97 -10.59
C ILE A 113 10.58 -10.96 -9.48
N GLY A 114 9.99 -11.14 -8.30
CA GLY A 114 10.22 -10.25 -7.15
C GLY A 114 9.33 -10.57 -5.97
N GLU A 115 9.61 -9.89 -4.87
CA GLU A 115 8.86 -9.94 -3.61
C GLU A 115 8.98 -8.62 -2.86
N SER A 116 8.11 -8.41 -1.87
CA SER A 116 8.20 -7.30 -0.93
C SER A 116 7.67 -7.72 0.44
N GLY A 117 8.43 -7.38 1.48
CA GLY A 117 8.20 -7.90 2.82
C GLY A 117 8.72 -9.33 2.96
N ALA A 118 8.31 -10.01 4.03
CA ALA A 118 8.64 -11.40 4.27
C ALA A 118 7.43 -12.17 4.80
N PHE A 119 7.18 -13.35 4.24
CA PHE A 119 6.08 -14.22 4.66
C PHE A 119 6.36 -14.83 6.05
N PRO A 120 5.33 -15.34 6.76
CA PRO A 120 5.52 -16.16 7.95
C PRO A 120 6.48 -17.35 7.69
N PRO A 121 7.28 -17.78 8.69
CA PRO A 121 7.29 -17.33 10.09
C PRO A 121 8.07 -16.04 10.35
N THR A 122 8.93 -15.59 9.43
CA THR A 122 9.72 -14.36 9.53
C THR A 122 8.95 -13.16 9.00
N TYR A 123 7.71 -13.00 9.46
CA TYR A 123 6.77 -12.00 8.96
C TYR A 123 7.33 -10.57 9.09
N ASP A 124 7.38 -9.85 7.97
CA ASP A 124 7.78 -8.45 7.91
C ASP A 124 6.90 -7.71 6.88
N PRO A 125 5.93 -6.88 7.32
CA PRO A 125 4.97 -6.26 6.43
C PRO A 125 5.59 -5.11 5.65
N ALA A 126 5.40 -5.13 4.33
CA ALA A 126 5.75 -4.03 3.45
C ALA A 126 4.54 -3.15 3.09
N THR A 127 3.60 -2.95 4.03
CA THR A 127 2.31 -2.28 3.84
C THR A 127 2.39 -0.87 3.25
N LEU A 128 3.48 -0.12 3.49
CA LEU A 128 3.64 1.24 2.95
C LEU A 128 4.32 1.28 1.58
N GLN A 129 5.06 0.22 1.24
CA GLN A 129 5.93 0.24 0.07
C GLN A 129 5.09 0.07 -1.20
N ARG A 130 5.49 0.76 -2.27
CA ARG A 130 4.91 0.54 -3.60
C ARG A 130 5.62 -0.62 -4.29
N ARG A 131 4.88 -1.42 -5.05
CA ARG A 131 5.36 -2.62 -5.74
C ARG A 131 5.65 -2.32 -7.19
N ILE A 132 6.92 -2.14 -7.51
CA ILE A 132 7.38 -1.96 -8.88
C ILE A 132 8.37 -3.08 -9.20
N TYR A 133 7.98 -3.97 -10.11
CA TYR A 133 8.79 -5.13 -10.49
C TYR A 133 9.20 -5.04 -11.95
N ARG A 134 10.48 -5.29 -12.22
CA ARG A 134 10.97 -5.43 -13.58
C ARG A 134 10.50 -6.76 -14.15
N LEU A 135 10.00 -6.76 -15.38
CA LEU A 135 9.70 -8.00 -16.11
C LEU A 135 10.96 -8.47 -16.83
N PRO A 136 11.54 -9.63 -16.48
CA PRO A 136 12.73 -10.13 -17.16
C PRO A 136 12.40 -10.45 -18.62
N ARG A 137 13.17 -9.87 -19.54
CA ARG A 137 12.97 -10.07 -20.99
C ARG A 137 12.95 -11.55 -21.38
N ALA A 138 13.79 -12.37 -20.76
CA ALA A 138 13.88 -13.80 -21.03
C ALA A 138 12.62 -14.59 -20.61
N SER A 139 11.84 -14.05 -19.68
CA SER A 139 10.60 -14.67 -19.19
C SER A 139 9.37 -14.21 -19.97
N LEU A 140 9.48 -13.13 -20.75
CA LEU A 140 8.40 -12.56 -21.55
C LEU A 140 8.26 -13.29 -22.89
N ARG A 141 7.01 -13.61 -23.23
CA ARG A 141 6.63 -14.23 -24.51
C ARG A 141 6.01 -13.16 -25.40
N PHE A 142 6.78 -12.66 -26.36
CA PHE A 142 6.36 -11.61 -27.28
C PHE A 142 5.53 -12.20 -28.43
N GLY A 143 4.41 -11.56 -28.75
CA GLY A 143 3.40 -12.06 -29.71
C GLY A 143 2.39 -13.03 -29.09
N GLU A 144 2.64 -13.48 -27.86
CA GLU A 144 1.89 -14.54 -27.18
C GLU A 144 1.24 -14.03 -25.89
N PHE A 145 0.51 -14.93 -25.24
CA PHE A 145 -0.03 -14.72 -23.91
C PHE A 145 1.03 -14.91 -22.83
N ASN A 146 1.02 -14.00 -21.88
CA ASN A 146 1.79 -14.04 -20.65
C ASN A 146 0.81 -14.10 -19.47
N GLU A 147 1.27 -14.70 -18.39
CA GLU A 147 0.53 -14.82 -17.15
C GLU A 147 1.30 -14.19 -16.01
N LEU A 148 0.65 -13.26 -15.31
CA LEU A 148 1.13 -12.68 -14.08
C LEU A 148 0.37 -13.33 -12.92
N ALA A 149 1.10 -13.90 -11.97
CA ALA A 149 0.55 -14.41 -10.71
C ALA A 149 1.14 -13.60 -9.55
N VAL A 150 0.28 -13.24 -8.60
CA VAL A 150 0.66 -12.46 -7.40
C VAL A 150 0.12 -13.19 -6.19
N HIS A 151 1.02 -13.64 -5.33
CA HIS A 151 0.69 -14.21 -4.03
C HIS A 151 0.80 -13.11 -2.99
N VAL A 152 -0.26 -12.93 -2.21
CA VAL A 152 -0.37 -11.91 -1.18
C VAL A 152 -0.62 -12.60 0.15
N TYR A 153 0.08 -12.17 1.19
CA TYR A 153 -0.25 -12.50 2.57
C TYR A 153 -0.59 -11.23 3.32
N ASN A 154 -1.72 -11.25 4.03
CA ASN A 154 -2.17 -10.16 4.88
C ASN A 154 -2.48 -10.70 6.28
N GLU A 155 -1.85 -10.14 7.31
CA GLU A 155 -2.07 -10.59 8.69
C GLU A 155 -3.35 -9.98 9.28
N TRP A 156 -3.73 -8.76 8.88
CA TRP A 156 -4.82 -8.03 9.52
C TRP A 156 -5.48 -6.94 8.64
N ARG A 157 -6.72 -6.55 8.98
CA ARG A 157 -7.55 -5.51 8.32
C ARG A 157 -7.93 -5.76 6.87
N PHE A 158 -7.11 -5.28 5.94
CA PHE A 158 -7.47 -5.17 4.53
C PHE A 158 -6.33 -5.72 3.68
N GLY A 159 -6.54 -6.86 3.04
CA GLY A 159 -5.61 -7.41 2.07
C GLY A 159 -6.02 -7.15 0.63
N GLY A 160 -5.12 -7.48 -0.30
CA GLY A 160 -5.33 -7.31 -1.73
C GLY A 160 -4.61 -6.09 -2.30
N PHE A 161 -5.12 -5.51 -3.39
CA PHE A 161 -4.52 -4.36 -4.06
C PHE A 161 -5.12 -3.07 -3.48
N LEU A 162 -4.41 -2.41 -2.57
CA LEU A 162 -4.90 -1.28 -1.78
C LEU A 162 -4.52 0.08 -2.35
N GLY A 163 -3.53 0.11 -3.25
CA GLY A 163 -2.98 1.32 -3.84
C GLY A 163 -3.64 1.72 -5.18
N PRO A 164 -2.94 2.57 -5.97
CA PRO A 164 -3.38 2.94 -7.31
C PRO A 164 -3.59 1.71 -8.22
N PRO A 165 -4.39 1.85 -9.29
CA PRO A 165 -4.59 0.78 -10.25
C PRO A 165 -3.27 0.23 -10.80
N PRO A 166 -3.13 -1.09 -10.95
CA PRO A 166 -1.90 -1.68 -11.46
C PRO A 166 -1.70 -1.33 -12.94
N VAL A 167 -0.45 -1.10 -13.34
CA VAL A 167 -0.08 -0.64 -14.68
C VAL A 167 1.14 -1.42 -15.20
N LEU A 168 1.11 -1.77 -16.48
CA LEU A 168 2.26 -2.23 -17.25
C LEU A 168 2.82 -1.05 -18.06
N ASP A 169 4.11 -0.74 -17.90
CA ASP A 169 4.78 0.31 -18.67
C ASP A 169 6.28 0.00 -18.83
N ARG A 170 6.99 0.90 -19.49
CA ARG A 170 8.46 0.95 -19.50
C ARG A 170 8.96 1.07 -18.05
N TYR A 171 9.83 0.16 -17.65
CA TYR A 171 10.35 0.09 -16.29
C TYR A 171 11.04 1.39 -15.86
N GLU A 172 11.77 2.04 -16.76
CA GLU A 172 12.42 3.33 -16.50
C GLU A 172 11.41 4.43 -16.17
N ARG A 173 10.24 4.44 -16.84
CA ARG A 173 9.16 5.41 -16.55
C ARG A 173 8.52 5.14 -15.19
N LEU A 174 8.31 3.87 -14.85
CA LEU A 174 7.80 3.49 -13.52
C LEU A 174 8.76 3.95 -12.42
N LEU A 175 10.06 3.73 -12.59
CA LEU A 175 11.08 4.21 -11.65
C LEU A 175 11.13 5.73 -11.59
N ALA A 176 11.12 6.44 -12.73
CA ALA A 176 11.11 7.89 -12.76
C ALA A 176 9.89 8.48 -12.03
N ASN A 177 8.71 7.88 -12.23
CA ASN A 177 7.48 8.28 -11.53
C ASN A 177 7.57 8.02 -10.02
N GLN A 178 8.19 6.91 -9.60
CA GLN A 178 8.42 6.64 -8.18
C GLN A 178 9.41 7.64 -7.58
N THR A 179 10.54 7.91 -8.26
CA THR A 179 11.54 8.88 -7.82
C THR A 179 10.93 10.28 -7.70
N ALA A 180 10.10 10.72 -8.67
CA ALA A 180 9.43 12.01 -8.59
C ALA A 180 8.52 12.10 -7.35
N ARG A 181 7.79 11.03 -6.99
CA ARG A 181 6.99 10.98 -5.77
C ARG A 181 7.85 11.04 -4.51
N ASP A 182 8.95 10.28 -4.47
CA ASP A 182 9.88 10.30 -3.34
C ASP A 182 10.47 11.70 -3.13
N VAL A 183 10.83 12.39 -4.22
CA VAL A 183 11.30 13.78 -4.18
C VAL A 183 10.25 14.70 -3.56
N VAL A 184 8.96 14.55 -3.89
CA VAL A 184 7.89 15.36 -3.27
C VAL A 184 7.83 15.17 -1.77
N PHE A 185 7.90 13.91 -1.29
CA PHE A 185 7.92 13.64 0.16
C PHE A 185 9.15 14.22 0.84
N TRP A 186 10.33 14.10 0.22
CA TRP A 186 11.59 14.64 0.75
C TRP A 186 11.63 16.17 0.77
N VAL A 187 11.15 16.83 -0.28
CA VAL A 187 11.04 18.29 -0.34
C VAL A 187 10.05 18.78 0.73
N GLY A 188 8.89 18.14 0.84
CA GLY A 188 7.91 18.46 1.89
C GLY A 188 8.49 18.33 3.29
N ALA A 189 9.16 17.22 3.58
CA ALA A 189 9.84 17.00 4.86
C ALA A 189 10.96 18.00 5.13
N THR A 190 11.73 18.38 4.09
CA THR A 190 12.79 19.38 4.20
C THR A 190 12.23 20.76 4.55
N VAL A 191 11.15 21.18 3.89
CA VAL A 191 10.47 22.45 4.21
C VAL A 191 10.00 22.46 5.65
N LEU A 192 9.35 21.38 6.11
CA LEU A 192 8.92 21.25 7.51
C LEU A 192 10.09 21.26 8.50
N GLY A 193 11.20 20.61 8.15
CA GLY A 193 12.43 20.62 8.95
C GLY A 193 13.04 22.01 9.08
N VAL A 194 13.07 22.79 7.99
CA VAL A 194 13.52 24.19 7.99
C VAL A 194 12.61 25.06 8.86
N LEU A 195 11.29 24.88 8.77
CA LEU A 195 10.35 25.58 9.64
C LEU A 195 10.56 25.20 11.12
N ALA A 196 10.74 23.91 11.42
CA ALA A 196 11.03 23.46 12.78
C ALA A 196 12.33 24.07 13.32
N LEU A 197 13.37 24.15 12.48
CA LEU A 197 14.63 24.81 12.82
C LEU A 197 14.41 26.31 13.12
N LEU A 198 13.62 27.00 12.30
CA LEU A 198 13.28 28.41 12.54
C LEU A 198 12.59 28.60 13.89
N HIS A 199 11.60 27.76 14.23
CA HIS A 199 10.95 27.78 15.55
C HIS A 199 11.96 27.52 16.68
N GLY A 200 12.92 26.62 16.48
CA GLY A 200 14.03 26.38 17.40
C GLY A 200 14.90 27.62 17.61
N LEU A 201 15.29 28.31 16.54
CA LEU A 201 16.06 29.55 16.61
C LEU A 201 15.28 30.67 17.32
N ILE A 202 13.99 30.84 17.01
CA ILE A 202 13.11 31.81 17.70
C ILE A 202 13.08 31.50 19.21
N SER A 203 12.90 30.24 19.59
CA SER A 203 12.90 29.80 20.98
C SER A 203 14.21 30.13 21.71
N LEU A 204 15.34 30.06 21.02
CA LEU A 204 16.66 30.32 21.59
C LEU A 204 16.97 31.82 21.75
N PHE A 205 16.54 32.65 20.79
CA PHE A 205 17.01 34.04 20.69
C PHE A 205 15.98 35.12 21.07
N TYR A 206 14.67 34.85 20.97
CA TYR A 206 13.63 35.90 21.05
C TYR A 206 12.67 35.77 22.26
N GLY A 207 12.91 34.81 23.17
CA GLY A 207 12.00 34.55 24.30
C GLY A 207 10.71 33.83 23.89
N GLY A 208 9.90 33.39 24.86
CA GLY A 208 8.65 32.66 24.56
C GLY A 208 8.83 31.17 24.17
N GLY A 209 9.97 30.56 24.52
CA GLY A 209 10.33 29.21 24.04
C GLY A 209 9.31 28.10 24.32
N ARG A 210 8.46 28.23 25.34
CA ARG A 210 7.41 27.24 25.65
C ARG A 210 6.36 27.10 24.54
N GLU A 211 6.07 28.18 23.83
CA GLU A 211 5.07 28.20 22.75
C GLU A 211 5.61 27.60 21.44
N GLN A 212 6.94 27.49 21.31
CA GLN A 212 7.61 26.97 20.11
C GLN A 212 7.68 25.44 20.10
N TRP A 213 7.73 24.78 21.27
CA TRP A 213 7.88 23.33 21.35
C TRP A 213 6.75 22.53 20.66
N PRO A 214 5.46 22.88 20.79
CA PRO A 214 4.39 22.21 20.05
C PRO A 214 4.58 22.31 18.52
N TRP A 215 5.02 23.47 18.03
CA TRP A 215 5.31 23.68 16.60
C TRP A 215 6.47 22.81 16.14
N ILE A 216 7.60 22.85 16.84
CA ILE A 216 8.79 22.04 16.51
C ILE A 216 8.41 20.56 16.48
N GLY A 217 7.74 20.07 17.52
CA GLY A 217 7.33 18.67 17.62
C GLY A 217 6.42 18.25 16.46
N PHE A 218 5.37 19.03 16.18
CA PHE A 218 4.43 18.76 15.10
C PHE A 218 5.11 18.77 13.72
N LEU A 219 5.94 19.77 13.44
CA LEU A 219 6.61 19.91 12.14
C LEU A 219 7.60 18.77 11.90
N VAL A 220 8.39 18.41 12.93
CA VAL A 220 9.32 17.27 12.87
C VAL A 220 8.57 15.96 12.71
N SER A 221 7.56 15.69 13.54
CA SER A 221 6.80 14.44 13.45
C SER A 221 6.08 14.33 12.11
N PHE A 222 5.49 15.41 11.60
CA PHE A 222 4.78 15.38 10.32
C PHE A 222 5.73 15.25 9.13
N GLY A 223 6.92 15.86 9.20
CA GLY A 223 7.98 15.67 8.22
C GLY A 223 8.48 14.23 8.18
N LEU A 224 8.74 13.63 9.35
CA LEU A 224 9.15 12.23 9.46
C LEU A 224 8.05 11.26 9.01
N TYR A 225 6.79 11.55 9.31
CA TYR A 225 5.63 10.81 8.79
C TYR A 225 5.63 10.80 7.26
N GLN A 226 5.87 11.94 6.59
CA GLN A 226 5.96 11.98 5.13
C GLN A 226 7.11 11.14 4.57
N VAL A 227 8.29 11.22 5.19
CA VAL A 227 9.47 10.46 4.76
C VAL A 227 9.22 8.95 4.79
N THR A 228 8.40 8.44 5.70
CA THR A 228 8.08 6.99 5.73
C THR A 228 7.28 6.48 4.52
N TYR A 229 6.72 7.37 3.69
CA TYR A 229 6.11 7.00 2.39
C TYR A 229 7.09 7.04 1.22
N ALA A 230 8.29 7.60 1.40
CA ALA A 230 9.32 7.59 0.37
C ALA A 230 9.87 6.17 0.21
N GLY A 231 9.90 5.68 -1.03
CA GLY A 231 10.49 4.38 -1.36
C GLY A 231 12.01 4.38 -1.17
N PHE A 232 12.67 5.46 -1.56
CA PHE A 232 14.11 5.67 -1.38
C PHE A 232 14.46 6.42 -0.09
N GLY A 233 15.49 5.91 0.60
CA GLY A 233 16.02 6.49 1.84
C GLY A 233 15.69 5.62 3.06
N PRO A 234 14.45 5.60 3.57
CA PRO A 234 14.08 4.78 4.74
C PRO A 234 14.40 3.30 4.56
N SER A 235 14.19 2.78 3.35
CA SER A 235 14.47 1.38 2.98
C SER A 235 15.95 0.98 3.08
N LEU A 236 16.88 1.94 3.15
CA LEU A 236 18.31 1.67 3.36
C LEU A 236 18.66 1.43 4.83
N PHE A 237 17.81 1.89 5.75
CA PHE A 237 18.10 1.88 7.19
C PHE A 237 17.14 1.00 7.99
N PHE A 238 15.92 0.80 7.48
CA PHE A 238 14.84 0.15 8.22
C PHE A 238 14.22 -0.98 7.41
N SER A 239 13.82 -2.05 8.11
CA SER A 239 12.97 -3.07 7.52
C SER A 239 11.59 -2.47 7.17
N PRO A 240 10.89 -2.99 6.15
CA PRO A 240 9.55 -2.52 5.79
C PRO A 240 8.59 -2.45 6.98
N GLY A 241 8.59 -3.44 7.88
CA GLY A 241 7.72 -3.44 9.06
C GLY A 241 8.14 -2.42 10.11
N LEU A 242 9.44 -2.14 10.27
CA LEU A 242 9.90 -1.04 11.12
C LEU A 242 9.50 0.32 10.53
N ALA A 243 9.61 0.50 9.21
CA ALA A 243 9.15 1.72 8.54
C ALA A 243 7.65 1.94 8.74
N PHE A 244 6.83 0.87 8.66
CA PHE A 244 5.40 0.94 8.97
C PHE A 244 5.13 1.36 10.42
N ARG A 245 5.84 0.79 11.40
CA ARG A 245 5.69 1.21 12.81
C ARG A 245 6.07 2.67 13.03
N LEU A 246 7.19 3.11 12.44
CA LEU A 246 7.62 4.50 12.49
C LEU A 246 6.59 5.45 11.86
N ASN A 247 5.97 5.05 10.75
CA ASN A 247 4.87 5.80 10.15
C ASN A 247 3.72 6.02 11.14
N VAL A 248 3.27 4.96 11.81
CA VAL A 248 2.19 5.05 12.82
C VAL A 248 2.60 5.93 13.99
N VAL A 249 3.83 5.78 14.50
CA VAL A 249 4.39 6.62 15.58
C VAL A 249 4.31 8.09 15.20
N PHE A 250 4.86 8.45 14.05
CA PHE A 250 4.91 9.84 13.61
C PHE A 250 3.54 10.41 13.27
N LEU A 251 2.61 9.59 12.76
CA LEU A 251 1.22 9.98 12.58
C LEU A 251 0.57 10.32 13.92
N LEU A 252 0.65 9.43 14.91
CA LEU A 252 0.04 9.63 16.22
C LEU A 252 0.62 10.86 16.93
N LEU A 253 1.95 11.04 16.90
CA LEU A 253 2.60 12.23 17.44
C LEU A 253 2.11 13.50 16.75
N SER A 254 2.03 13.51 15.41
CA SER A 254 1.55 14.68 14.66
C SER A 254 0.10 15.03 15.01
N VAL A 255 -0.77 14.03 15.06
CA VAL A 255 -2.19 14.21 15.43
C VAL A 255 -2.32 14.67 16.88
N GLY A 256 -1.54 14.12 17.81
CA GLY A 256 -1.55 14.50 19.22
C GLY A 256 -1.02 15.91 19.48
N LEU A 257 -0.01 16.36 18.73
CA LEU A 257 0.61 17.67 18.91
C LEU A 257 -0.17 18.81 18.24
N PHE A 258 -0.94 18.52 17.19
CA PHE A 258 -1.67 19.55 16.44
C PHE A 258 -2.64 20.40 17.29
N PRO A 259 -3.45 19.83 18.22
CA PRO A 259 -4.27 20.64 19.11
C PRO A 259 -3.47 21.59 20.01
N LEU A 260 -2.24 21.23 20.38
CA LEU A 260 -1.36 22.08 21.18
C LEU A 260 -0.81 23.26 20.34
N VAL A 261 -0.54 23.02 19.06
CA VAL A 261 -0.24 24.09 18.09
C VAL A 261 -1.40 25.08 17.98
N LEU A 262 -2.63 24.60 17.89
CA LEU A 262 -3.80 25.51 17.84
C LEU A 262 -3.93 26.35 19.11
N ALA A 263 -3.66 25.77 20.29
CA ALA A 263 -3.70 26.52 21.55
C ALA A 263 -2.73 27.71 21.55
N THR A 264 -1.52 27.54 21.00
CA THR A 264 -0.54 28.64 20.91
C THR A 264 -0.97 29.72 19.92
N VAL A 265 -1.54 29.35 18.77
CA VAL A 265 -2.07 30.32 17.78
C VAL A 265 -3.14 31.22 18.38
N PHE A 266 -4.04 30.67 19.20
CA PHE A 266 -5.11 31.44 19.82
C PHE A 266 -4.69 32.13 21.13
N ALA A 267 -3.41 32.09 21.49
CA ALA A 267 -2.89 32.59 22.77
C ALA A 267 -3.70 32.08 23.99
N ARG A 268 -4.13 30.81 23.93
CA ARG A 268 -4.88 30.15 25.00
C ARG A 268 -4.00 29.12 25.72
N PRO A 269 -4.18 28.91 27.04
CA PRO A 269 -3.58 27.77 27.69
C PRO A 269 -4.08 26.48 27.03
N ALA A 270 -3.21 25.48 26.91
CA ALA A 270 -3.59 24.20 26.35
C ALA A 270 -4.75 23.62 27.18
N PRO A 271 -5.93 23.37 26.57
CA PRO A 271 -7.06 22.83 27.32
C PRO A 271 -6.70 21.43 27.82
N THR A 272 -7.16 21.07 29.02
CA THR A 272 -6.87 19.76 29.63
C THR A 272 -7.18 18.61 28.67
N LEU A 273 -8.26 18.72 27.89
CA LEU A 273 -8.62 17.72 26.88
C LEU A 273 -7.55 17.56 25.79
N ALA A 274 -6.93 18.64 25.32
CA ALA A 274 -5.86 18.56 24.33
C ALA A 274 -4.59 17.91 24.91
N LEU A 275 -4.26 18.20 26.17
CA LEU A 275 -3.14 17.56 26.87
C LEU A 275 -3.40 16.06 27.10
N VAL A 276 -4.61 15.69 27.53
CA VAL A 276 -5.01 14.28 27.67
C VAL A 276 -4.93 13.58 26.32
N PHE A 277 -5.48 14.19 25.26
CA PHE A 277 -5.44 13.63 23.91
C PHE A 277 -4.00 13.45 23.40
N ALA A 278 -3.16 14.47 23.53
CA ALA A 278 -1.74 14.39 23.18
C ALA A 278 -1.02 13.28 23.95
N SER A 279 -1.32 13.12 25.24
CA SER A 279 -0.76 12.08 26.09
C SER A 279 -1.19 10.69 25.64
N VAL A 280 -2.48 10.49 25.34
CA VAL A 280 -3.01 9.22 24.84
C VAL A 280 -2.37 8.85 23.50
N MET A 281 -2.26 9.81 22.57
CA MET A 281 -1.56 9.59 21.29
C MET A 281 -0.07 9.29 21.51
N GLY A 282 0.58 9.96 22.46
CA GLY A 282 1.97 9.69 22.86
C GLY A 282 2.16 8.27 23.39
N VAL A 283 1.28 7.80 24.29
CA VAL A 283 1.28 6.40 24.76
C VAL A 283 1.04 5.43 23.60
N GLY A 284 0.08 5.72 22.72
CA GLY A 284 -0.18 4.94 21.51
C GLY A 284 1.05 4.86 20.59
N SER A 285 1.83 5.94 20.47
CA SER A 285 3.07 5.94 19.70
C SER A 285 4.13 5.03 20.33
N GLY A 286 4.27 5.02 21.65
CA GLY A 286 5.15 4.09 22.35
C GLY A 286 4.74 2.63 22.13
N PHE A 287 3.44 2.35 22.18
CA PHE A 287 2.90 1.02 21.88
C PHE A 287 3.18 0.60 20.43
N ALA A 288 3.02 1.50 19.45
CA ALA A 288 3.26 1.21 18.04
C ALA A 288 4.70 0.77 17.73
N LEU A 289 5.70 1.17 18.52
CA LEU A 289 7.08 0.69 18.38
C LEU A 289 7.28 -0.75 18.86
N LEU A 290 6.50 -1.16 19.87
CA LEU A 290 6.59 -2.48 20.48
C LEU A 290 5.70 -3.52 19.79
N TRP A 291 4.63 -3.05 19.15
CA TRP A 291 3.66 -3.87 18.43
C TRP A 291 4.31 -4.61 17.25
N ARG A 292 4.31 -5.95 17.26
CA ARG A 292 4.95 -6.75 16.19
C ARG A 292 3.97 -7.52 15.33
N ARG A 293 2.89 -8.04 15.92
CA ARG A 293 1.85 -8.80 15.24
C ARG A 293 0.47 -8.34 15.66
N ALA A 294 -0.52 -8.50 14.78
CA ALA A 294 -1.91 -8.26 15.14
C ALA A 294 -2.40 -9.13 16.31
N ALA A 295 -1.80 -10.31 16.51
CA ALA A 295 -2.07 -11.18 17.66
C ALA A 295 -1.60 -10.60 19.02
N ASP A 296 -0.82 -9.52 19.02
CA ASP A 296 -0.33 -8.86 20.24
C ASP A 296 -1.33 -7.78 20.76
N LEU A 297 -2.46 -7.58 20.08
CA LEU A 297 -3.55 -6.65 20.42
C LEU A 297 -4.71 -7.37 21.12
#